data_AF-A0A2H0TNJ8-F1
#
_entry.id   AF-A0A2H0TNJ8-F1
#
_cell.length_a   1.000
_cell.length_b   1.000
_cell.length_c   1.000
_cell.angle_alpha   90.00
_cell.angle_beta   90.00
_cell.angle_gamma   90.00
#
_symmetry.space_group_name_H-M   'P 1'
#
loop_
_entity.id
_entity.type
_entity.pdbx_description
1 polymer ?
#
loop_
_entity_poly.entity_id
_entity_poly.type
_entity_poly.pdbx_seq_one_letter_code
_entity_poly.pdbx_strand_id
1 'polypeptide(L)'
;MRTTQRKGDIAVSQAIARFTKMGYDVALPLTESAHYDLIVDTGRVLKRVQVRYSSVREVALRRIHSNSKGYVVKKTKVNAYDWLYIFKNSGEEYLFKQCLANRNSIVPTVDYILK
;
A
#
# COMPACT_ATOMS: atom_id res chain seq x y z
N MET A 1 13.64 -0.69 -15.97
CA MET A 1 12.59 -0.56 -14.92
C MET A 1 12.54 0.88 -14.45
N ARG A 2 11.38 1.54 -14.47
CA ARG A 2 11.27 2.95 -14.06
C ARG A 2 11.58 3.08 -12.56
N THR A 3 12.24 4.15 -12.15
CA THR A 3 12.65 4.39 -10.75
C THR A 3 11.48 4.37 -9.76
N THR A 4 10.28 4.73 -10.20
CA THR A 4 9.04 4.69 -9.39
C THR A 4 8.50 3.29 -9.17
N GLN A 5 8.61 2.40 -10.16
CA GLN A 5 8.22 0.98 -10.02
C GLN A 5 9.12 0.29 -8.99
N ARG A 6 10.45 0.52 -9.07
CA ARG A 6 11.41 0.01 -8.08
C ARG A 6 11.03 0.37 -6.64
N LYS A 7 10.60 1.62 -6.41
CA LYS A 7 10.16 2.09 -5.08
C LYS A 7 8.91 1.35 -4.59
N GLY A 8 7.96 1.07 -5.49
CA GLY A 8 6.80 0.23 -5.21
C GLY A 8 7.21 -1.18 -4.80
N ASP A 9 8.09 -1.81 -5.59
CA ASP A 9 8.56 -3.17 -5.34
C ASP A 9 9.29 -3.28 -3.99
N ILE A 10 10.11 -2.28 -3.65
CA ILE A 10 10.77 -2.17 -2.34
C ILE A 10 9.73 -2.13 -1.21
N ALA A 11 8.70 -1.29 -1.33
CA ALA A 11 7.67 -1.19 -0.31
C ALA A 11 6.84 -2.47 -0.17
N VAL A 12 6.52 -3.15 -1.28
CA VAL A 12 5.80 -4.44 -1.26
C VAL A 12 6.66 -5.51 -0.61
N SER A 13 7.94 -5.58 -0.96
CA SER A 13 8.89 -6.52 -0.37
C SER A 13 9.02 -6.31 1.15
N GLN A 14 9.10 -5.05 1.58
CA GLN A 14 9.11 -4.70 3.01
C GLN A 14 7.79 -5.08 3.69
N ALA A 15 6.65 -4.85 3.05
CA ALA A 15 5.34 -5.21 3.60
C ALA A 15 5.23 -6.73 3.82
N ILE A 16 5.68 -7.54 2.85
CA ILE A 16 5.74 -9.01 2.98
C ILE A 16 6.60 -9.35 4.19
N ALA A 17 7.84 -8.84 4.26
CA ALA A 17 8.74 -9.13 5.37
C ALA A 17 8.16 -8.73 6.73
N ARG A 18 7.48 -7.57 6.82
CA ARG A 18 6.84 -7.11 8.06
C ARG A 18 5.69 -8.02 8.46
N PHE A 19 4.75 -8.32 7.57
CA PHE A 19 3.59 -9.15 7.92
C PHE A 19 4.00 -10.59 8.24
N THR A 20 4.99 -11.14 7.54
CA THR A 20 5.58 -12.44 7.89
C THR A 20 6.24 -12.42 9.27
N LYS A 21 6.99 -11.36 9.62
CA LYS A 21 7.55 -11.22 10.98
C LYS A 21 6.48 -11.11 12.08
N MET A 22 5.30 -10.59 11.74
CA MET A 22 4.15 -10.54 12.65
C MET A 22 3.43 -11.90 12.78
N GLY A 23 3.90 -12.94 12.07
CA GLY A 23 3.31 -14.28 12.12
C GLY A 23 2.09 -14.46 11.20
N TYR A 24 1.91 -13.58 10.21
CA TYR A 24 0.84 -13.71 9.24
C TYR A 24 1.32 -14.38 7.95
N ASP A 25 0.43 -15.16 7.32
CA ASP A 25 0.62 -15.64 5.96
C ASP A 25 0.30 -14.52 4.96
N VAL A 26 1.06 -14.46 3.87
CA VAL A 26 0.95 -13.42 2.85
C VAL A 26 0.74 -14.06 1.49
N ALA A 27 -0.32 -13.64 0.79
CA ALA A 27 -0.61 -14.06 -0.58
C ALA A 27 -0.50 -12.88 -1.56
N LEU A 28 0.08 -13.14 -2.73
CA LEU A 28 0.23 -12.15 -3.80
C LEU A 28 -0.79 -12.39 -4.92
N PRO A 29 -1.58 -11.38 -5.32
CA PRO A 29 -2.43 -11.46 -6.50
C PRO A 29 -1.59 -11.65 -7.76
N LEU A 30 -2.02 -12.54 -8.65
CA LEU A 30 -1.38 -12.72 -9.96
C LEU A 30 -1.57 -11.50 -10.88
N THR A 31 -2.60 -10.69 -10.64
CA THR A 31 -2.94 -9.55 -11.49
C THR A 31 -2.37 -8.24 -10.97
N GLU A 32 -1.83 -7.43 -11.88
CA GLU A 32 -1.39 -6.05 -11.60
C GLU A 32 -2.54 -5.03 -11.57
N SER A 33 -3.76 -5.45 -11.93
CA SER A 33 -4.93 -4.56 -12.03
C SER A 33 -5.71 -4.42 -10.71
N ALA A 34 -5.34 -5.22 -9.71
CA ALA A 34 -5.97 -5.24 -8.40
C ALA A 34 -5.93 -3.86 -7.71
N HIS A 35 -6.81 -3.69 -6.73
CA HIS A 35 -6.89 -2.46 -5.92
C HIS A 35 -6.04 -2.52 -4.64
N TYR A 36 -5.24 -3.56 -4.52
CA TYR A 36 -4.38 -3.90 -3.39
C TYR A 36 -3.21 -4.69 -3.95
N ASP A 37 -2.09 -4.71 -3.23
CA ASP A 37 -0.84 -5.32 -3.69
C ASP A 37 -0.62 -6.71 -3.10
N LEU A 38 -1.19 -6.98 -1.91
CA LEU A 38 -1.10 -8.28 -1.24
C LEU A 38 -2.35 -8.56 -0.38
N ILE A 39 -2.51 -9.81 0.04
CA ILE A 39 -3.49 -10.24 1.03
C ILE A 39 -2.72 -10.76 2.24
N VAL A 40 -3.14 -10.34 3.44
CA VAL A 40 -2.66 -10.87 4.71
C VAL A 40 -3.74 -11.78 5.30
N ASP A 41 -3.38 -13.02 5.60
CA ASP A 41 -4.23 -13.91 6.39
C ASP A 41 -3.90 -13.74 7.87
N THR A 42 -4.86 -13.25 8.66
CA THR A 42 -4.68 -13.05 10.09
C THR A 42 -5.05 -14.29 10.92
N GLY A 43 -5.33 -15.43 10.27
CA GLY A 43 -5.90 -16.65 10.88
C GLY A 43 -7.39 -16.53 11.26
N ARG A 44 -8.01 -15.38 10.96
CA ARG A 44 -9.44 -15.11 11.23
C ARG A 44 -10.15 -14.53 10.02
N VAL A 45 -9.46 -13.65 9.30
CA VAL A 45 -10.01 -12.93 8.16
C VAL A 45 -8.88 -12.57 7.20
N LEU A 46 -9.19 -12.62 5.91
CA LEU A 46 -8.31 -12.12 4.87
C LEU A 46 -8.40 -10.61 4.77
N LYS A 47 -7.25 -9.93 4.76
CA LYS A 47 -7.16 -8.48 4.64
C LYS A 47 -6.42 -8.10 3.37
N ARG A 48 -7.12 -7.41 2.46
CA ARG A 48 -6.52 -6.84 1.25
C ARG A 48 -5.73 -5.60 1.64
N VAL A 49 -4.43 -5.58 1.32
CA VAL A 49 -3.52 -4.51 1.70
C VAL A 49 -3.03 -3.76 0.47
N GLN A 50 -3.30 -2.46 0.43
CA GLN A 50 -2.63 -1.55 -0.49
C GLN A 50 -1.35 -1.05 0.16
N VAL A 51 -0.25 -1.12 -0.57
CA VAL A 51 1.08 -0.71 -0.18
C VAL A 51 1.43 0.61 -0.86
N ARG A 52 2.08 1.51 -0.13
CA ARG A 52 2.60 2.77 -0.66
C ARG A 52 4.02 3.02 -0.19
N TYR A 53 4.87 3.42 -1.12
CA TYR A 53 6.14 4.05 -0.82
C TYR A 53 5.98 5.57 -0.80
N SER A 54 6.63 6.25 0.15
CA SER A 54 6.75 7.71 0.10
C SER A 54 8.08 8.22 0.65
N SER A 55 8.67 9.19 -0.04
CA SER A 55 9.81 9.98 0.46
C SER A 55 9.42 11.36 0.98
N VAL A 56 8.12 11.68 0.97
CA VAL A 56 7.58 12.99 1.37
C VAL A 56 6.58 12.83 2.50
N ARG A 57 6.40 13.88 3.31
CA ARG A 57 5.52 13.87 4.49
C ARG A 57 4.08 13.46 4.15
N GLU A 58 3.50 14.08 3.13
CA GLU A 58 2.14 13.83 2.69
C GLU A 58 2.10 12.76 1.58
N VAL A 59 1.41 11.65 1.85
CA VAL A 59 1.33 10.50 0.94
C VAL A 59 0.08 10.61 0.10
N ALA A 60 0.25 10.72 -1.22
CA ALA A 60 -0.87 10.72 -2.16
C ALA A 60 -1.53 9.33 -2.23
N LEU A 61 -2.85 9.28 -2.11
CA LEU A 61 -3.64 8.04 -2.11
C LEU A 61 -4.16 7.67 -3.51
N ARG A 62 -4.10 8.59 -4.47
CA ARG A 62 -4.50 8.36 -5.87
C ARG A 62 -3.61 7.33 -6.57
N ARG A 63 -4.17 6.58 -7.52
CA ARG A 63 -3.37 5.74 -8.42
C ARG A 63 -3.21 6.42 -9.76
N ILE A 64 -2.01 6.35 -10.31
CA ILE A 64 -1.67 6.93 -11.61
C ILE A 64 -1.21 5.77 -12.49
N HIS A 65 -1.94 5.51 -13.57
CA HIS A 65 -1.58 4.51 -14.56
C HIS A 65 -1.15 5.24 -15.83
N SER A 66 0.12 5.11 -16.21
CA SER A 66 0.61 5.60 -17.50
C SER A 66 0.14 4.68 -18.62
N ASN A 67 -0.26 5.25 -19.75
CA ASN A 67 -0.55 4.54 -20.99
C ASN A 67 0.11 5.27 -22.18
N SER A 68 -0.03 4.74 -23.39
CA SER A 68 0.54 5.34 -24.61
C SER A 68 -0.02 6.73 -24.94
N LYS A 69 -1.15 7.12 -24.35
CA LYS A 69 -1.84 8.41 -24.57
C LYS A 69 -1.67 9.40 -23.40
N GLY A 70 -0.83 9.08 -22.41
CA GLY A 70 -0.61 9.92 -21.23
C GLY A 70 -0.77 9.17 -19.91
N TYR A 71 -1.51 9.73 -18.97
CA TYR A 71 -1.76 9.12 -17.67
C TYR A 71 -3.23 9.20 -17.27
N VAL A 72 -3.72 8.16 -16.59
CA VAL A 72 -5.06 8.12 -16.01
C VAL A 72 -4.93 8.14 -14.51
N VAL A 73 -5.53 9.16 -13.89
CA VAL A 73 -5.65 9.24 -12.43
C VAL A 73 -6.93 8.51 -12.02
N LYS A 74 -6.78 7.44 -11.25
CA LYS A 74 -7.90 6.69 -10.68
C LYS A 74 -8.05 7.04 -9.20
N LYS A 75 -9.22 7.55 -8.83
CA LYS A 75 -9.60 7.73 -7.43
C LYS A 75 -9.78 6.35 -6.76
N THR A 76 -9.48 6.29 -5.48
CA THR A 76 -9.70 5.09 -4.67
C THR A 76 -11.20 4.87 -4.53
N LYS A 77 -11.67 3.66 -4.85
CA LYS A 77 -13.07 3.26 -4.64
C LYS A 77 -13.28 2.92 -3.17
N VAL A 78 -14.51 3.12 -2.67
CA VAL A 78 -14.90 2.59 -1.35
C VAL A 78 -14.67 1.07 -1.34
N ASN A 79 -14.10 0.55 -0.25
CA ASN A 79 -13.77 -0.87 -0.08
C ASN A 79 -12.77 -1.45 -1.10
N ALA A 80 -11.96 -0.60 -1.74
CA ALA A 80 -10.89 -1.02 -2.65
C ALA A 80 -9.83 -1.93 -2.00
N TYR A 81 -9.55 -1.68 -0.73
CA TYR A 81 -8.64 -2.43 0.13
C TYR A 81 -9.14 -2.31 1.57
N ASP A 82 -8.68 -3.19 2.45
CA ASP A 82 -9.05 -3.18 3.86
C ASP A 82 -8.02 -2.40 4.67
N TRP A 83 -6.74 -2.61 4.37
CA TRP A 83 -5.61 -1.94 5.02
C TRP A 83 -4.76 -1.14 4.03
N LEU A 84 -4.19 -0.03 4.51
CA LEU A 84 -3.16 0.73 3.81
C LEU A 84 -1.86 0.65 4.61
N TYR A 85 -0.84 0.07 4.01
CA TYR A 85 0.52 0.01 4.53
C TYR A 85 1.38 1.06 3.83
N ILE A 86 2.13 1.84 4.58
CA ILE A 86 3.01 2.90 4.06
C ILE A 86 4.42 2.65 4.55
N PHE A 87 5.35 2.55 3.60
CA PHE A 87 6.79 2.50 3.85
C PHE A 87 7.45 3.82 3.45
N LYS A 88 8.22 4.38 4.38
CA LYS A 88 8.94 5.64 4.18
C LYS A 88 10.38 5.38 3.79
N ASN A 89 10.98 6.31 3.05
CA ASN A 89 12.41 6.26 2.74
C ASN A 89 13.33 6.31 3.98
N SER A 90 12.82 6.81 5.11
CA SER A 90 13.45 6.81 6.44
C SER A 90 13.47 5.43 7.11
N GLY A 91 12.75 4.43 6.56
CA GLY A 91 12.58 3.12 7.18
C GLY A 91 11.33 3.01 8.07
N GLU A 92 10.61 4.10 8.30
CA GLU A 92 9.39 4.08 9.10
C GLU A 92 8.24 3.36 8.36
N GLU A 93 7.48 2.57 9.10
CA GLU A 93 6.37 1.77 8.60
C GLU A 93 5.08 2.17 9.31
N TYR A 94 4.00 2.36 8.55
CA TYR A 94 2.70 2.76 9.08
C TYR A 94 1.59 1.86 8.55
N LEU A 95 0.59 1.57 9.40
CA LEU A 95 -0.56 0.73 9.04
C LEU A 95 -1.89 1.40 9.41
N PHE A 96 -2.70 1.67 8.40
CA PHE A 96 -4.07 2.12 8.55
C PHE A 96 -5.01 0.95 8.32
N LYS A 97 -5.81 0.59 9.33
CA LYS A 97 -6.75 -0.53 9.24
C LYS A 97 -8.11 -0.14 8.65
N GLN A 98 -8.11 0.73 7.64
CA GLN A 98 -9.31 1.21 6.96
C GLN A 98 -9.04 1.66 5.52
N CYS A 99 -10.08 1.67 4.69
CA CYS A 99 -10.02 2.22 3.34
C CYS A 99 -10.17 3.75 3.36
N LEU A 100 -9.18 4.48 2.82
CA LEU A 100 -9.20 5.95 2.76
C LEU A 100 -9.74 6.47 1.41
N ALA A 101 -10.88 5.94 0.95
CA ALA A 101 -11.41 6.21 -0.39
C ALA A 101 -11.78 7.68 -0.66
N ASN A 102 -12.24 8.40 0.37
CA ASN A 102 -12.68 9.79 0.26
C ASN A 102 -11.56 10.81 0.53
N ARG A 103 -10.30 10.37 0.56
CA ARG A 103 -9.13 11.23 0.80
C ARG A 103 -8.19 11.20 -0.40
N ASN A 104 -7.64 12.37 -0.74
CA ASN A 104 -6.63 12.48 -1.79
C ASN A 104 -5.23 12.14 -1.29
N SER A 105 -4.98 12.37 0.00
CA SER A 105 -3.70 12.23 0.67
C SER A 105 -3.86 11.96 2.16
N ILE A 106 -2.77 11.58 2.81
CA ILE A 106 -2.67 11.39 4.25
C ILE A 106 -1.28 11.81 4.74
N VAL A 107 -1.20 12.37 5.94
CA VAL A 107 0.06 12.52 6.66
C VAL A 107 0.08 11.45 7.75
N PRO A 108 0.94 10.42 7.66
CA PRO A 108 1.03 9.40 8.70
C PRO A 108 1.46 10.01 10.04
N THR A 109 0.77 9.65 11.11
CA THR A 109 1.08 10.05 12.49
C THR A 109 1.56 8.85 13.29
N VAL A 110 2.14 9.13 14.46
CA VAL A 110 2.68 8.12 15.37
C VAL A 110 1.65 7.07 15.82
N ASP A 111 0.36 7.39 15.78
CA ASP A 111 -0.72 6.47 16.15
C ASP A 111 -0.82 5.25 15.22
N TYR A 112 -0.28 5.36 14.00
CA TYR A 112 -0.31 4.32 12.99
C TYR A 112 1.04 3.64 12.79
N ILE A 113 2.08 4.01 13.55
CA ILE A 113 3.41 3.45 13.36
C ILE A 113 3.45 1.98 13.79
N LEU A 114 4.06 1.14 12.96
CA LEU A 114 4.35 -0.24 13.31
C LEU A 114 5.66 -0.28 14.09
N LYS A 115 5.56 -0.64 15.38
CA LYS A 115 6.72 -0.96 16.23
C LYS A 115 7.23 -2.34 15.84
#